data_AF-D8TIY8-F1
#
_entry.id   AF-D8TIY8-F1
#
_cell.length_a   1.000
_cell.length_b   1.000
_cell.length_c   1.000
_cell.angle_alpha   90.00
_cell.angle_beta   90.00
_cell.angle_gamma   90.00
#
_symmetry.space_group_name_H-M   'P 1'
#
loop_
_entity.id
_entity.type
_entity.pdbx_description
1 polymer ?
#
loop_
_entity_poly.entity_id
_entity_poly.type
_entity_poly.pdbx_seq_one_letter_code
_entity_poly.pdbx_strand_id
1 'polypeptide(L)'
;MPPQLSKAPMRLLSLDVVLTWPNIRVYEEVDVATEALEVPYADVDADTWNTTIILSWRWSAVKPTEYTPGFAPMSEVQFAELTATLRRAQDRGMQYVWIDWSCVPQYNSSPMVEVLRSKVFYARARAMIVLPTFVRIPADGVVRLLLTKAMRVVRSRVMTSPRWGILLKLLESIQAKETVAGREYFTRVWTLAERMARFGRPERLCHWLSLESWLGMVVDAMLRSTEDRSASEMYKRMLGAEAGRRLDALLDPLEATVKTGSMHVSEGLEEQLADLFDLTVGIWHTNKELAEAPTKDWLVSYLLDAHTGIYQAWSEADRVWSVYSYFCWKQLDQRSEAGLLEAVQDLVRVAGGSRRLLMAMATKLGLASKLPPAEADKKLVAGAKAGKWAEVAAALKKGAFPDYPGTVSAGGSEMRIEGEVEAEVYLVVCVVIFQGGSTALYIAAEKGNLDAVKMLIKCGATVDKPNLENENLTPLHIAADWGHVATIRLLAKAGADVNVPGSVSPPPGFGVGAERRQKRGIKGLPGPAPHRVDGCRFYQKSCGAGITFPLDA
;
A
#
# COMPACT_ATOMS: atom_id res chain seq x y z
N MET A 1 1.11 16.80 14.94
CA MET A 1 2.51 16.43 14.73
C MET A 1 3.18 16.22 16.09
N PRO A 2 3.94 15.14 16.32
CA PRO A 2 4.67 14.94 17.57
C PRO A 2 5.60 16.12 17.91
N PRO A 3 5.72 16.54 19.18
CA PRO A 3 6.58 17.67 19.59
C PRO A 3 8.05 17.54 19.17
N GLN A 4 8.55 16.31 19.10
CA GLN A 4 9.94 16.03 18.71
C GLN A 4 10.19 16.35 17.23
N LEU A 5 9.15 16.25 16.38
CA LEU A 5 9.25 16.61 14.97
C LEU A 5 9.00 18.10 14.75
N SER A 6 8.04 18.68 15.50
CA SER A 6 7.77 20.12 15.40
C SER A 6 8.96 20.97 15.83
N LYS A 7 9.70 20.52 16.86
CA LYS A 7 10.89 21.19 17.40
C LYS A 7 12.20 20.78 16.70
N ALA A 8 12.17 19.77 15.83
CA ALA A 8 13.36 19.35 15.11
C ALA A 8 13.77 20.42 14.10
N PRO A 9 15.07 20.77 13.99
CA PRO A 9 15.54 21.72 13.00
C PRO A 9 15.32 21.18 11.58
N MET A 10 14.81 22.05 10.72
CA MET A 10 14.82 21.91 9.27
C MET A 10 16.01 22.71 8.74
N ARG A 11 17.00 21.99 8.19
CA ARG A 11 18.18 22.60 7.57
C ARG A 11 17.88 22.91 6.10
N LEU A 12 17.62 24.17 5.82
CA LEU A 12 17.32 24.71 4.50
C LEU A 12 18.61 25.22 3.87
N LEU A 13 19.18 24.47 2.94
CA LEU A 13 20.43 24.88 2.28
C LEU A 13 20.15 26.05 1.34
N SER A 14 21.01 27.06 1.35
CA SER A 14 20.97 28.13 0.36
C SER A 14 21.24 27.56 -1.03
N LEU A 15 20.33 27.80 -1.97
CA LEU A 15 20.43 27.26 -3.32
C LEU A 15 21.67 27.81 -4.04
N ASP A 16 21.98 29.10 -3.88
CA ASP A 16 23.20 29.73 -4.40
C ASP A 16 24.45 28.98 -3.94
N VAL A 17 24.51 28.64 -2.65
CA VAL A 17 25.65 27.93 -2.08
C VAL A 17 25.74 26.51 -2.64
N VAL A 18 24.63 25.76 -2.68
CA VAL A 18 24.62 24.40 -3.23
C VAL A 18 25.06 24.36 -4.68
N LEU A 19 24.72 25.37 -5.49
CA LEU A 19 25.16 25.48 -6.88
C LEU A 19 26.67 25.73 -7.05
N THR A 20 27.36 26.21 -6.01
CA THR A 20 28.83 26.36 -6.00
C THR A 20 29.56 25.08 -5.58
N TRP A 21 28.85 24.10 -5.03
CA TRP A 21 29.48 22.88 -4.57
C TRP A 21 30.03 22.06 -5.76
N PRO A 22 31.23 21.46 -5.62
CA PRO A 22 31.80 20.61 -6.66
C PRO A 22 31.11 19.23 -6.75
N ASN A 23 30.46 18.81 -5.66
CA ASN A 23 29.68 17.59 -5.53
C ASN A 23 28.68 17.76 -4.38
N ILE A 24 27.77 16.80 -4.21
CA ILE A 24 26.87 16.83 -3.06
C ILE A 24 27.63 16.45 -1.79
N ARG A 25 27.59 17.32 -0.78
CA ARG A 25 28.21 17.09 0.54
C ARG A 25 27.29 16.30 1.45
N VAL A 26 27.82 15.42 2.29
CA VAL A 26 27.02 14.74 3.32
C VAL A 26 26.51 15.70 4.40
N TYR A 27 25.50 15.28 5.17
CA TYR A 27 24.85 16.12 6.18
C TYR A 27 25.82 16.79 7.15
N GLU A 28 26.86 16.07 7.59
CA GLU A 28 27.87 16.56 8.53
C GLU A 28 28.84 17.61 7.96
N GLU A 29 28.93 17.72 6.63
CA GLU A 29 29.87 18.63 5.93
C GLU A 29 29.26 19.96 5.52
N VAL A 30 27.98 20.16 5.83
CA VAL A 30 27.31 21.44 5.62
C VAL A 30 27.68 22.38 6.75
N ASP A 31 28.30 23.50 6.42
CA ASP A 31 28.51 24.58 7.38
C ASP A 31 27.20 25.35 7.57
N VAL A 32 26.50 25.05 8.66
CA VAL A 32 25.19 25.65 8.96
C VAL A 32 25.26 27.16 9.09
N ALA A 33 26.37 27.74 9.53
CA ALA A 33 26.45 29.18 9.75
C ALA A 33 26.49 29.99 8.44
N THR A 34 27.00 29.39 7.36
CA THR A 34 27.24 30.08 6.09
C THR A 34 26.44 29.50 4.92
N GLU A 35 26.05 28.23 4.99
CA GLU A 35 25.46 27.50 3.86
C GLU A 35 23.98 27.19 4.04
N ALA A 36 23.41 27.38 5.23
CA ALA A 36 22.03 26.97 5.52
C ALA A 36 21.30 27.90 6.49
N LEU A 37 19.97 27.89 6.39
CA LEU A 37 19.07 28.36 7.43
C LEU A 37 18.58 27.15 8.24
N GLU A 38 18.90 27.10 9.53
CA GLU A 38 18.46 26.01 10.41
C GLU A 38 17.42 26.52 11.42
N VAL A 39 16.16 26.12 11.24
CA VAL A 39 15.00 26.63 12.00
C VAL A 39 14.11 25.45 12.37
N PRO A 40 13.51 25.40 13.58
CA PRO A 40 12.55 24.34 13.91
C PRO A 40 11.44 24.22 12.87
N TYR A 41 11.06 23.00 12.49
CA TYR A 41 10.05 22.78 11.43
C TYR A 41 8.76 23.59 11.63
N ALA A 42 8.28 23.68 12.88
CA ALA A 42 7.07 24.42 13.21
C ALA A 42 7.19 25.94 12.99
N ASP A 43 8.41 26.46 13.02
CA ASP A 43 8.72 27.89 12.93
C ASP A 43 9.06 28.30 11.50
N VAL A 44 9.18 27.36 10.56
CA VAL A 44 9.34 27.67 9.13
C VAL A 44 8.04 28.26 8.59
N ASP A 45 8.06 29.54 8.25
CA ASP A 45 6.92 30.30 7.75
C ASP A 45 6.51 29.92 6.31
N ALA A 46 5.36 30.44 5.87
CA ALA A 46 4.83 30.11 4.54
C ALA A 46 5.73 30.62 3.40
N ASP A 47 6.35 31.78 3.54
CA ASP A 47 7.17 32.39 2.48
C ASP A 47 8.46 31.60 2.25
N THR A 48 9.06 31.12 3.32
CA THR A 48 10.20 30.20 3.28
C THR A 48 9.81 28.88 2.60
N TRP A 49 8.66 28.30 2.96
CA TRP A 49 8.15 27.10 2.27
C TRP A 49 7.87 27.33 0.79
N ASN A 50 7.43 28.53 0.40
CA ASN A 50 7.13 28.88 -0.99
C ASN A 50 8.38 28.97 -1.87
N THR A 51 9.52 29.24 -1.25
CA THR A 51 10.82 29.36 -1.92
C THR A 51 11.73 28.16 -1.64
N THR A 52 11.22 27.12 -0.99
CA THR A 52 11.96 25.89 -0.67
C THR A 52 11.58 24.76 -1.62
N ILE A 53 12.58 24.11 -2.19
CA ILE A 53 12.41 22.83 -2.90
C ILE A 53 12.85 21.70 -2.01
N ILE A 54 12.09 20.60 -2.04
CA ILE A 54 12.54 19.35 -1.46
C ILE A 54 13.24 18.49 -2.50
N LEU A 55 14.43 18.04 -2.17
CA LEU A 55 15.21 17.12 -2.98
C LEU A 55 15.17 15.71 -2.39
N SER A 56 14.82 14.74 -3.22
CA SER A 56 14.89 13.31 -2.92
C SER A 56 15.74 12.59 -3.95
N TRP A 57 16.54 11.61 -3.54
CA TRP A 57 17.23 10.71 -4.48
C TRP A 57 17.48 9.33 -3.85
N ARG A 58 18.08 8.45 -4.65
CA ARG A 58 18.64 7.16 -4.21
C ARG A 58 20.15 7.16 -4.40
N TRP A 59 20.86 6.81 -3.32
CA TRP A 59 22.31 6.78 -3.27
C TRP A 59 22.85 5.56 -4.05
N SER A 60 23.82 5.80 -4.94
CA SER A 60 24.45 4.79 -5.78
C SER A 60 25.82 4.27 -5.27
N ALA A 61 26.54 5.04 -4.44
CA ALA A 61 27.82 4.62 -3.86
C ALA A 61 27.66 3.88 -2.52
N VAL A 62 28.65 3.06 -2.15
CA VAL A 62 28.70 2.40 -0.85
C VAL A 62 29.17 3.41 0.20
N LYS A 63 28.39 3.57 1.26
CA LYS A 63 28.75 4.41 2.41
C LYS A 63 30.03 3.89 3.09
N PRO A 64 31.07 4.73 3.29
CA PRO A 64 32.19 4.37 4.16
C PRO A 64 31.72 4.13 5.61
N THR A 65 32.24 3.10 6.26
CA THR A 65 31.87 2.72 7.64
C THR A 65 32.11 3.84 8.64
N GLU A 66 33.18 4.60 8.44
CA GLU A 66 33.56 5.76 9.23
C GLU A 66 33.43 7.04 8.40
N TYR A 67 33.40 8.20 9.07
CA TYR A 67 33.32 9.47 8.38
C TYR A 67 34.57 9.71 7.51
N THR A 68 34.38 9.88 6.21
CA THR A 68 35.43 10.19 5.25
C THR A 68 35.21 11.58 4.67
N PRO A 69 36.10 12.57 4.96
CA PRO A 69 35.98 13.91 4.42
C PRO A 69 35.93 13.95 2.89
N GLY A 70 35.00 14.71 2.33
CA GLY A 70 34.84 14.90 0.88
C GLY A 70 34.19 13.72 0.16
N PHE A 71 33.65 12.75 0.90
CA PHE A 71 32.88 11.66 0.32
C PHE A 71 31.57 12.18 -0.31
N ALA A 72 31.36 11.89 -1.60
CA ALA A 72 30.15 12.28 -2.31
C ALA A 72 29.27 11.06 -2.64
N PRO A 73 28.01 11.02 -2.19
CA PRO A 73 27.10 9.91 -2.47
C PRO A 73 26.51 9.91 -3.89
N MET A 74 26.53 11.03 -4.61
CA MET A 74 26.02 11.10 -5.99
C MET A 74 27.13 10.83 -7.01
N SER A 75 26.77 10.14 -8.10
CA SER A 75 27.63 10.08 -9.28
C SER A 75 27.68 11.43 -9.99
N GLU A 76 28.70 11.65 -10.82
CA GLU A 76 28.86 12.88 -11.62
C GLU A 76 27.62 13.17 -12.48
N VAL A 77 27.05 12.14 -13.11
CA VAL A 77 25.84 12.27 -13.94
C VAL A 77 24.63 12.71 -13.11
N GLN A 78 24.45 12.13 -11.92
CA GLN A 78 23.37 12.54 -11.01
C GLN A 78 23.55 13.97 -10.52
N PHE A 79 24.79 14.36 -10.20
CA PHE A 79 25.11 15.70 -9.73
C PHE A 79 24.94 16.76 -10.84
N ALA A 80 25.25 16.40 -12.10
CA ALA A 80 24.97 17.26 -13.25
C ALA A 80 23.46 17.50 -13.44
N GLU A 81 22.63 16.46 -13.30
CA GLU A 81 21.17 16.59 -13.37
C GLU A 81 20.61 17.41 -12.21
N LEU A 82 21.15 17.23 -11.00
CA LEU A 82 20.82 18.06 -9.85
C LEU A 82 21.11 19.54 -10.14
N THR A 83 22.33 19.85 -10.57
CA THR A 83 22.76 21.22 -10.84
C THR A 83 21.89 21.87 -11.90
N ALA A 84 21.60 21.15 -12.99
CA ALA A 84 20.72 21.64 -14.05
C ALA A 84 19.30 21.91 -13.53
N THR A 85 18.77 21.04 -12.65
CA THR A 85 17.45 21.21 -12.07
C THR A 85 17.39 22.35 -11.06
N LEU A 86 18.40 22.50 -10.20
CA LEU A 86 18.49 23.59 -9.23
C LEU A 86 18.62 24.95 -9.92
N ARG A 87 19.37 25.07 -11.02
CA ARG A 87 19.41 26.33 -11.81
C ARG A 87 18.04 26.71 -12.35
N ARG A 88 17.32 25.76 -12.99
CA ARG A 88 15.95 25.99 -13.48
C ARG A 88 14.97 26.40 -12.37
N ALA A 89 15.21 25.90 -11.17
CA ALA A 89 14.44 26.23 -9.98
C ALA A 89 14.77 27.62 -9.44
N GLN A 90 16.05 27.98 -9.41
CA GLN A 90 16.53 29.31 -9.06
C GLN A 90 15.91 30.38 -9.96
N ASP A 91 15.90 30.13 -11.27
CA ASP A 91 15.27 31.01 -12.28
C ASP A 91 13.76 31.21 -12.03
N ARG A 92 13.13 30.32 -11.24
CA ARG A 92 11.72 30.39 -10.83
C ARG A 92 11.52 30.96 -9.43
N GLY A 93 12.56 31.54 -8.83
CA GLY A 93 12.50 32.22 -7.53
C GLY A 93 12.66 31.30 -6.32
N MET A 94 13.12 30.06 -6.51
CA MET A 94 13.46 29.19 -5.39
C MET A 94 14.79 29.63 -4.76
N GLN A 95 14.82 29.68 -3.43
CA GLN A 95 15.96 30.18 -2.65
C GLN A 95 16.62 29.09 -1.82
N TYR A 96 15.84 28.08 -1.40
CA TYR A 96 16.31 27.04 -0.49
C TYR A 96 16.09 25.65 -1.08
N VAL A 97 16.99 24.73 -0.72
CA VAL A 97 16.80 23.30 -0.94
C VAL A 97 16.87 22.56 0.39
N TRP A 98 15.83 21.81 0.71
CA TRP A 98 15.88 20.81 1.76
C TRP A 98 16.21 19.45 1.14
N ILE A 99 17.27 18.84 1.64
CA ILE A 99 17.73 17.55 1.14
C ILE A 99 17.23 16.43 2.05
N ASP A 100 16.53 15.47 1.44
CA ASP A 100 16.16 14.23 2.12
C ASP A 100 17.36 13.30 2.31
N TRP A 101 18.10 13.55 3.38
CA TRP A 101 19.17 12.69 3.83
C TRP A 101 18.67 11.38 4.48
N SER A 102 17.37 11.09 4.54
CA SER A 102 16.91 9.76 5.00
C SER A 102 17.41 8.63 4.09
N CYS A 103 17.73 8.93 2.83
CA CYS A 103 18.35 8.00 1.90
C CYS A 103 19.88 7.91 2.04
N VAL A 104 20.48 8.74 2.90
CA VAL A 104 21.92 8.80 3.14
C VAL A 104 22.16 8.70 4.64
N PRO A 105 22.51 7.51 5.15
CA PRO A 105 22.82 7.36 6.56
C PRO A 105 23.76 8.46 7.06
N GLN A 106 23.33 9.19 8.08
CA GLN A 106 24.17 10.16 8.79
C GLN A 106 25.18 9.40 9.65
N TYR A 107 26.36 9.98 9.86
CA TYR A 107 27.38 9.44 10.76
C TYR A 107 27.03 9.69 12.22
N ASN A 108 26.52 10.88 12.53
CA ASN A 108 26.37 11.35 13.91
C ASN A 108 24.92 11.44 14.41
N SER A 109 23.92 11.20 13.55
CA SER A 109 22.50 11.28 13.92
C SER A 109 21.76 9.96 13.73
N SER A 110 20.64 9.80 14.46
CA SER A 110 19.73 8.68 14.26
C SER A 110 19.02 8.78 12.91
N PRO A 111 19.16 7.77 12.01
CA PRO A 111 18.48 7.75 10.71
C PRO A 111 16.95 7.82 10.81
N MET A 112 16.36 7.39 11.95
CA MET A 112 14.91 7.47 12.18
C MET A 112 14.42 8.92 12.19
N VAL A 113 15.21 9.84 12.73
CA VAL A 113 14.78 11.24 12.83
C VAL A 113 14.59 11.83 11.45
N GLU A 114 15.52 11.56 10.52
CA GLU A 114 15.34 11.96 9.12
C GLU A 114 14.17 11.27 8.47
N VAL A 115 14.04 9.95 8.59
CA VAL A 115 12.89 9.22 8.01
C VAL A 115 11.56 9.81 8.49
N LEU A 116 11.46 10.20 9.76
CA LEU A 116 10.28 10.87 10.31
C LEU A 116 10.10 12.31 9.81
N ARG A 117 11.19 13.08 9.66
CA ARG A 117 11.19 14.44 9.08
C ARG A 117 10.69 14.41 7.64
N SER A 118 11.24 13.54 6.79
CA SER A 118 10.90 13.48 5.38
C SER A 118 9.39 13.29 5.18
N LYS A 119 8.73 12.42 5.97
CA LYS A 119 7.26 12.23 5.90
C LYS A 119 6.47 13.53 5.99
N VAL A 120 6.86 14.35 6.94
CA VAL A 120 6.15 15.58 7.30
C VAL A 120 6.51 16.69 6.33
N PHE A 121 7.77 16.73 5.93
CA PHE A 121 8.29 17.80 5.09
C PHE A 121 7.73 17.67 3.68
N TYR A 122 7.68 16.43 3.15
CA TYR A 122 7.04 16.17 1.86
C TYR A 122 5.57 16.62 1.82
N ALA A 123 4.81 16.42 2.90
CA ALA A 123 3.41 16.83 2.96
C ALA A 123 3.23 18.35 2.72
N ARG A 124 4.15 19.17 3.24
CA ARG A 124 4.13 20.64 3.12
C ARG A 124 4.88 21.15 1.89
N ALA A 125 5.62 20.29 1.18
CA ALA A 125 6.42 20.67 0.02
C ALA A 125 5.56 21.21 -1.12
N ARG A 126 5.89 22.42 -1.61
CA ARG A 126 5.25 22.99 -2.80
C ARG A 126 5.97 22.61 -4.09
N ALA A 127 7.28 22.42 -4.02
CA ALA A 127 8.11 21.97 -5.11
C ALA A 127 9.00 20.83 -4.64
N MET A 128 9.17 19.82 -5.49
CA MET A 128 9.95 18.64 -5.16
C MET A 128 10.65 18.08 -6.38
N ILE A 129 11.87 17.61 -6.18
CA ILE A 129 12.72 17.00 -7.20
C ILE A 129 13.01 15.57 -6.74
N VAL A 130 12.80 14.61 -7.63
CA VAL A 130 13.34 13.26 -7.47
C VAL A 130 14.43 13.08 -8.50
N LEU A 131 15.68 12.84 -8.07
CA LEU A 131 16.78 12.63 -9.01
C LEU A 131 16.81 11.19 -9.51
N PRO A 132 16.96 10.98 -10.83
CA PRO A 132 17.15 9.64 -11.38
C PRO A 132 18.44 8.99 -10.90
N THR A 133 18.38 7.70 -10.61
CA THR A 133 19.53 6.80 -10.70
C THR A 133 19.63 6.32 -12.14
N PHE A 134 20.82 6.35 -12.73
CA PHE A 134 21.00 5.95 -14.12
C PHE A 134 21.58 4.54 -14.24
N VAL A 135 21.10 3.79 -15.23
CA VAL A 135 21.60 2.47 -15.63
C VAL A 135 22.11 2.59 -17.05
N ARG A 136 23.28 1.99 -17.30
CA ARG A 136 23.91 2.01 -18.63
C ARG A 136 23.23 1.03 -19.57
N ILE A 137 23.06 1.44 -20.83
CA ILE A 137 22.67 0.55 -21.92
C ILE A 137 23.96 -0.02 -22.54
N PRO A 138 24.23 -1.35 -22.44
CA PRO A 138 25.45 -1.94 -22.99
C PRO A 138 25.56 -1.72 -24.50
N ALA A 139 26.76 -1.36 -24.99
CA ALA A 139 26.99 -1.04 -26.40
C ALA A 139 26.80 -2.25 -27.33
N ASP A 140 27.19 -3.42 -26.83
CA ASP A 140 27.16 -4.72 -27.46
C ASP A 140 25.94 -5.57 -27.02
N GLY A 141 25.02 -4.99 -26.24
CA GLY A 141 23.86 -5.69 -25.71
C GLY A 141 22.70 -5.82 -26.71
N VAL A 142 22.00 -6.97 -26.65
CA VAL A 142 20.81 -7.25 -27.48
C VAL A 142 19.73 -6.17 -27.34
N VAL A 143 19.53 -5.61 -26.14
CA VAL A 143 18.56 -4.53 -25.90
C VAL A 143 18.86 -3.28 -26.73
N ARG A 144 20.14 -2.89 -26.87
CA ARG A 144 20.54 -1.73 -27.68
C ARG A 144 20.28 -1.97 -29.18
N LEU A 145 20.56 -3.18 -29.65
CA LEU A 145 20.26 -3.59 -31.02
C LEU A 145 18.75 -3.58 -31.29
N LEU A 146 17.96 -4.16 -30.38
CA LEU A 146 16.51 -4.21 -30.50
C LEU A 146 15.89 -2.81 -30.45
N LEU A 147 16.39 -1.92 -29.57
CA LEU A 147 16.00 -0.51 -29.55
C LEU A 147 16.25 0.17 -30.90
N THR A 148 17.42 -0.06 -31.50
CA THR A 148 17.77 0.47 -32.82
C THR A 148 16.81 -0.03 -33.91
N LYS A 149 16.42 -1.31 -33.87
CA LYS A 149 15.45 -1.89 -34.81
C LYS A 149 14.05 -1.30 -34.61
N ALA A 150 13.57 -1.23 -33.37
CA ALA A 150 12.28 -0.64 -33.03
C ALA A 150 12.19 0.83 -33.48
N MET A 151 13.27 1.60 -33.36
CA MET A 151 13.33 2.97 -33.88
C MET A 151 13.15 3.05 -35.41
N ARG A 152 13.57 2.03 -36.17
CA ARG A 152 13.30 1.97 -37.63
C ARG A 152 11.80 1.77 -37.90
N VAL A 153 11.15 0.91 -37.11
CA VAL A 153 9.68 0.71 -37.17
C VAL A 153 8.94 1.98 -36.78
N VAL A 154 9.35 2.65 -35.70
CA VAL A 154 8.78 3.94 -35.29
C VAL A 154 8.95 4.98 -36.41
N ARG A 155 10.14 5.05 -37.03
CA ARG A 155 10.44 5.99 -38.12
C ARG A 155 9.53 5.80 -39.33
N SER A 156 9.22 4.55 -39.72
CA SER A 156 8.30 4.30 -40.84
C SER A 156 6.86 4.72 -40.54
N ARG A 157 6.49 4.87 -39.26
CA ARG A 157 5.15 5.26 -38.81
C ARG A 157 4.99 6.74 -38.48
N VAL A 158 6.05 7.56 -38.53
CA VAL A 158 6.00 9.00 -38.18
C VAL A 158 4.93 9.77 -38.96
N MET A 159 4.74 9.46 -40.25
CA MET A 159 3.74 10.14 -41.08
C MET A 159 2.29 9.78 -40.74
N THR A 160 2.07 8.71 -39.96
CA THR A 160 0.72 8.25 -39.59
C THR A 160 0.15 8.99 -38.38
N SER A 161 0.99 9.52 -37.49
CA SER A 161 0.58 10.29 -36.32
C SER A 161 1.73 11.13 -35.75
N PRO A 162 1.49 12.39 -35.33
CA PRO A 162 2.50 13.22 -34.68
C PRO A 162 3.13 12.57 -33.43
N ARG A 163 2.40 11.67 -32.78
CA ARG A 163 2.87 10.94 -31.59
C ARG A 163 4.11 10.10 -31.87
N TRP A 164 4.16 9.42 -33.03
CA TRP A 164 5.33 8.64 -33.45
C TRP A 164 6.56 9.52 -33.66
N GLY A 165 6.38 10.76 -34.12
CA GLY A 165 7.47 11.73 -34.25
C GLY A 165 8.07 12.17 -32.91
N ILE A 166 7.22 12.38 -31.89
CA ILE A 166 7.67 12.65 -30.51
C ILE A 166 8.40 11.43 -29.94
N LEU A 167 7.82 10.24 -30.09
CA LEU A 167 8.42 9.00 -29.63
C LEU A 167 9.81 8.78 -30.25
N LEU A 168 9.95 8.97 -31.57
CA LEU A 168 11.23 8.81 -32.26
C LEU A 168 12.32 9.70 -31.65
N LYS A 169 12.03 11.00 -31.45
CA LYS A 169 13.00 11.96 -30.88
C LYS A 169 13.43 11.56 -29.47
N LEU A 170 12.51 11.05 -28.65
CA LEU A 170 12.82 10.62 -27.29
C LEU A 170 13.65 9.33 -27.28
N LEU A 171 13.36 8.38 -28.16
CA LEU A 171 14.18 7.17 -28.30
C LEU A 171 15.58 7.50 -28.84
N GLU A 172 15.70 8.46 -29.77
CA GLU A 172 16.99 8.98 -30.23
C GLU A 172 17.78 9.63 -29.09
N SER A 173 17.11 10.40 -28.22
CA SER A 173 17.73 10.97 -27.01
C SER A 173 18.22 9.89 -26.04
N ILE A 174 17.38 8.88 -25.75
CA ILE A 174 17.75 7.75 -24.88
C ILE A 174 18.97 7.01 -25.45
N GLN A 175 18.98 6.73 -26.76
CA GLN A 175 20.08 6.06 -27.42
C GLN A 175 21.38 6.89 -27.36
N ALA A 176 21.28 8.21 -27.53
CA ALA A 176 22.43 9.12 -27.48
C ALA A 176 23.02 9.27 -26.07
N LYS A 177 22.18 9.23 -25.02
CA LYS A 177 22.62 9.31 -23.62
C LYS A 177 23.28 8.03 -23.10
N GLU A 178 23.07 6.91 -23.80
CA GLU A 178 23.55 5.56 -23.43
C GLU A 178 23.16 5.11 -22.00
N THR A 179 22.23 5.82 -21.38
CA THR A 179 21.79 5.63 -20.01
C THR A 179 20.30 5.89 -19.92
N VAL A 180 19.63 5.16 -19.05
CA VAL A 180 18.21 5.34 -18.73
C VAL A 180 18.03 5.45 -17.23
N ALA A 181 16.93 6.07 -16.80
CA ALA A 181 16.57 6.02 -15.40
C ALA A 181 16.30 4.55 -15.01
N GLY A 182 16.85 4.13 -13.88
CA GLY A 182 16.76 2.76 -13.38
C GLY A 182 15.63 2.55 -12.38
N ARG A 183 15.36 1.28 -12.07
CA ARG A 183 14.35 0.82 -11.08
C ARG A 183 14.27 1.67 -9.82
N GLU A 184 15.40 1.95 -9.20
CA GLU A 184 15.46 2.68 -7.93
C GLU A 184 14.82 4.06 -7.99
N TYR A 185 14.92 4.75 -9.12
CA TYR A 185 14.27 6.03 -9.37
C TYR A 185 12.74 5.89 -9.37
N PHE A 186 12.22 4.93 -10.15
CA PHE A 186 10.78 4.72 -10.29
C PHE A 186 10.16 4.22 -8.98
N THR A 187 10.83 3.31 -8.27
CA THR A 187 10.43 2.89 -6.92
C THR A 187 10.31 4.12 -6.01
N ARG A 188 11.28 5.03 -6.08
CA ARG A 188 11.29 6.22 -5.23
C ARG A 188 10.17 7.19 -5.58
N VAL A 189 9.93 7.45 -6.87
CA VAL A 189 8.80 8.29 -7.32
C VAL A 189 7.47 7.69 -6.86
N TRP A 190 7.27 6.39 -7.08
CA TRP A 190 6.06 5.69 -6.67
C TRP A 190 5.84 5.80 -5.15
N THR A 191 6.88 5.51 -4.37
CA THR A 191 6.85 5.62 -2.89
C THR A 191 6.43 7.01 -2.42
N LEU A 192 6.99 8.06 -3.03
CA LEU A 192 6.73 9.43 -2.62
C LEU A 192 5.33 9.87 -3.03
N ALA A 193 4.88 9.48 -4.22
CA ALA A 193 3.52 9.78 -4.67
C ALA A 193 2.47 9.06 -3.81
N GLU A 194 2.65 7.79 -3.44
CA GLU A 194 1.78 7.10 -2.47
C GLU A 194 1.77 7.82 -1.10
N ARG A 195 2.92 8.34 -0.65
CA ARG A 195 2.99 9.16 0.55
C ARG A 195 2.23 10.48 0.43
N MET A 196 2.24 11.12 -0.73
CA MET A 196 1.48 12.37 -0.97
C MET A 196 -0.02 12.12 -0.99
N ALA A 197 -0.45 11.01 -1.61
CA ALA A 197 -1.85 10.60 -1.62
C ALA A 197 -2.41 10.46 -0.19
N ARG A 198 -1.61 10.00 0.78
CA ARG A 198 -2.00 9.95 2.21
C ARG A 198 -2.46 11.30 2.76
N PHE A 199 -1.82 12.38 2.34
CA PHE A 199 -2.14 13.73 2.80
C PHE A 199 -3.21 14.40 1.94
N GLY A 200 -3.94 13.62 1.12
CA GLY A 200 -5.00 14.10 0.25
C GLY A 200 -4.46 14.91 -0.94
N ARG A 201 -3.21 14.68 -1.34
CA ARG A 201 -2.59 15.35 -2.50
C ARG A 201 -2.53 14.38 -3.69
N PRO A 202 -3.47 14.46 -4.63
CA PRO A 202 -3.44 13.64 -5.84
C PRO A 202 -2.40 14.23 -6.80
N GLU A 203 -1.18 13.70 -6.75
CA GLU A 203 -0.14 14.10 -7.69
C GLU A 203 -0.17 13.19 -8.92
N ARG A 204 0.13 13.76 -10.09
CA ARG A 204 0.25 13.00 -11.33
C ARG A 204 1.68 12.50 -11.49
N LEU A 205 1.86 11.30 -11.99
CA LEU A 205 3.20 10.76 -12.29
C LEU A 205 4.00 11.68 -13.23
N CYS A 206 3.32 12.36 -14.15
CA CYS A 206 3.94 13.33 -15.05
C CYS A 206 4.40 14.63 -14.38
N HIS A 207 4.03 14.88 -13.12
CA HIS A 207 4.63 15.94 -12.31
C HIS A 207 6.01 15.52 -11.75
N TRP A 208 6.26 14.21 -11.66
CA TRP A 208 7.45 13.64 -11.03
C TRP A 208 8.48 13.10 -12.04
N LEU A 209 8.00 12.69 -13.21
CA LEU A 209 8.79 12.01 -14.24
C LEU A 209 8.79 12.85 -15.51
N SER A 210 9.84 12.72 -16.32
CA SER A 210 9.78 13.14 -17.72
C SER A 210 9.25 12.00 -18.58
N LEU A 211 8.69 12.33 -19.75
CA LEU A 211 8.30 11.29 -20.72
C LEU A 211 9.51 10.47 -21.20
N GLU A 212 10.70 11.08 -21.29
CA GLU A 212 11.93 10.33 -21.60
C GLU A 212 12.23 9.28 -20.52
N SER A 213 12.16 9.66 -19.24
CA SER A 213 12.33 8.71 -18.14
C SER A 213 11.25 7.64 -18.17
N TRP A 214 10.00 8.00 -18.45
CA TRP A 214 8.89 7.05 -18.57
C TRP A 214 9.13 5.99 -19.66
N LEU A 215 9.67 6.38 -20.82
CA LEU A 215 10.06 5.45 -21.88
C LEU A 215 11.30 4.64 -21.50
N GLY A 216 12.28 5.28 -20.85
CA GLY A 216 13.46 4.62 -20.31
C GLY A 216 13.13 3.49 -19.32
N MET A 217 11.99 3.57 -18.64
CA MET A 217 11.47 2.50 -17.79
C MET A 217 11.28 1.17 -18.54
N VAL A 218 10.80 1.21 -19.78
CA VAL A 218 10.63 0.01 -20.61
C VAL A 218 11.99 -0.58 -20.96
N VAL A 219 12.98 0.28 -21.25
CA VAL A 219 14.36 -0.15 -21.52
C VAL A 219 15.01 -0.78 -20.29
N ASP A 220 14.89 -0.16 -19.11
CA ASP A 220 15.42 -0.72 -17.87
C ASP A 220 14.70 -2.04 -17.49
N ALA A 221 13.39 -2.14 -17.76
CA ALA A 221 12.64 -3.38 -17.61
C ALA A 221 13.24 -4.51 -18.44
N MET A 222 13.54 -4.24 -19.72
CA MET A 222 14.17 -5.21 -20.61
C MET A 222 15.58 -5.59 -20.14
N LEU A 223 16.40 -4.61 -19.75
CA LEU A 223 17.77 -4.85 -19.28
C LEU A 223 17.81 -5.72 -18.02
N ARG A 224 16.89 -5.52 -17.07
CA ARG A 224 16.88 -6.26 -15.80
C ARG A 224 16.19 -7.60 -15.89
N SER A 225 15.11 -7.68 -16.68
CA SER A 225 14.28 -8.89 -16.71
C SER A 225 14.92 -10.04 -17.48
N THR A 226 15.99 -9.77 -18.24
CA THR A 226 16.85 -10.82 -18.81
C THR A 226 17.69 -11.54 -17.76
N GLU A 227 17.86 -10.95 -16.57
CA GLU A 227 18.59 -11.53 -15.44
C GLU A 227 17.63 -11.99 -14.33
N ASP A 228 16.64 -11.16 -13.99
CA ASP A 228 15.65 -11.42 -12.94
C ASP A 228 14.25 -10.97 -13.40
N ARG A 229 13.41 -11.95 -13.72
CA ARG A 229 12.04 -11.69 -14.20
C ARG A 229 11.19 -10.90 -13.20
N SER A 230 11.44 -11.05 -11.90
CA SER A 230 10.71 -10.32 -10.85
C SER A 230 10.97 -8.81 -10.88
N ALA A 231 12.05 -8.37 -11.54
CA ALA A 231 12.36 -6.96 -11.71
C ALA A 231 11.30 -6.19 -12.53
N SER A 232 10.53 -6.88 -13.38
CA SER A 232 9.46 -6.28 -14.18
C SER A 232 8.21 -5.91 -13.38
N GLU A 233 7.98 -6.51 -12.21
CA GLU A 233 6.70 -6.42 -11.50
C GLU A 233 6.29 -4.99 -11.15
N MET A 234 7.25 -4.17 -10.73
CA MET A 234 6.99 -2.75 -10.47
C MET A 234 6.58 -2.00 -11.74
N TYR A 235 7.26 -2.25 -12.86
CA TYR A 235 6.96 -1.59 -14.12
C TYR A 235 5.57 -1.96 -14.62
N LYS A 236 5.18 -3.23 -14.48
CA LYS A 236 3.83 -3.68 -14.82
C LYS A 236 2.77 -3.00 -13.97
N ARG A 237 3.03 -2.78 -12.68
CA ARG A 237 2.12 -2.01 -11.81
C ARG A 237 2.01 -0.55 -12.24
N MET A 238 3.11 0.10 -12.59
CA MET A 238 3.12 1.50 -13.04
C MET A 238 2.44 1.68 -14.41
N LEU A 239 2.71 0.78 -15.36
CA LEU A 239 2.17 0.81 -16.71
C LEU A 239 0.69 0.35 -16.76
N GLY A 240 0.28 -0.52 -15.84
CA GLY A 240 -1.04 -1.12 -15.79
C GLY A 240 -1.14 -2.41 -16.61
N ALA A 241 -2.27 -3.11 -16.48
CA ALA A 241 -2.43 -4.49 -16.92
C ALA A 241 -2.16 -4.75 -18.42
N GLU A 242 -2.62 -3.88 -19.32
CA GLU A 242 -2.43 -4.09 -20.77
C GLU A 242 -0.96 -3.95 -21.18
N ALA A 243 -0.32 -2.84 -20.80
CA ALA A 243 1.10 -2.65 -21.08
C ALA A 243 1.98 -3.66 -20.32
N GLY A 244 1.56 -4.11 -19.14
CA GLY A 244 2.22 -5.19 -18.42
C GLY A 244 2.20 -6.52 -19.17
N ARG A 245 1.06 -6.91 -19.77
CA ARG A 245 0.97 -8.10 -20.63
C ARG A 245 1.84 -7.98 -21.88
N ARG A 246 1.86 -6.80 -22.51
CA ARG A 246 2.71 -6.53 -23.68
C ARG A 246 4.20 -6.62 -23.34
N LEU A 247 4.59 -6.11 -22.17
CA LEU A 247 5.94 -6.26 -21.66
C LEU A 247 6.26 -7.75 -21.42
N ASP A 248 5.39 -8.50 -20.74
CA ASP A 248 5.63 -9.93 -20.47
C ASP A 248 5.78 -10.76 -21.77
N ALA A 249 4.98 -10.47 -22.80
CA ALA A 249 5.07 -11.14 -24.10
C ALA A 249 6.39 -10.87 -24.83
N LEU A 250 7.02 -9.72 -24.57
CA LEU A 250 8.30 -9.33 -25.16
C LEU A 250 9.50 -9.97 -24.44
N LEU A 251 9.37 -10.24 -23.14
CA LEU A 251 10.49 -10.65 -22.30
C LEU A 251 10.94 -12.11 -22.56
N ASP A 252 10.03 -13.06 -22.83
CA ASP A 252 10.44 -14.45 -23.08
C ASP A 252 11.26 -14.59 -24.38
N PRO A 253 10.81 -14.04 -25.53
CA PRO A 253 11.61 -14.08 -26.74
C PRO A 253 12.92 -13.31 -26.60
N LEU A 254 12.92 -12.18 -25.88
CA LEU A 254 14.12 -11.40 -25.59
C LEU A 254 15.15 -12.21 -24.80
N GLU A 255 14.72 -12.94 -23.76
CA GLU A 255 15.61 -13.80 -22.98
C GLU A 255 16.22 -14.90 -23.86
N ALA A 256 15.44 -15.49 -24.76
CA ALA A 256 15.94 -16.44 -25.75
C ALA A 256 16.95 -15.79 -26.72
N THR A 257 16.71 -14.55 -27.18
CA THR A 257 17.65 -13.79 -28.00
C THR A 257 18.98 -13.56 -27.27
N VAL A 258 18.93 -13.17 -26.00
CA VAL A 258 20.12 -12.92 -25.16
C VAL A 258 20.93 -14.20 -24.98
N LYS A 259 20.27 -15.33 -24.71
CA LYS A 259 20.93 -16.63 -24.54
C LYS A 259 21.57 -17.16 -25.82
N THR A 260 20.92 -16.96 -26.97
CA THR A 260 21.38 -17.50 -28.26
C THR A 260 22.31 -16.55 -29.01
N GLY A 261 22.32 -15.26 -28.66
CA GLY A 261 23.02 -14.21 -29.41
C GLY A 261 22.46 -13.97 -30.82
N SER A 262 21.33 -14.60 -31.17
CA SER A 262 20.78 -14.59 -32.52
C SER A 262 19.44 -13.86 -32.57
N MET A 263 19.34 -12.84 -33.41
CA MET A 263 18.08 -12.11 -33.65
C MET A 263 17.11 -12.90 -34.55
N HIS A 264 17.54 -14.01 -35.17
CA HIS A 264 16.65 -14.82 -36.03
C HIS A 264 15.59 -15.59 -35.25
N VAL A 265 15.81 -15.82 -33.95
CA VAL A 265 14.86 -16.54 -33.07
C VAL A 265 13.71 -15.65 -32.59
N SER A 266 13.66 -14.39 -33.04
CA SER A 266 12.84 -13.34 -32.42
C SER A 266 12.32 -12.33 -33.43
N GLU A 267 11.88 -12.82 -34.59
CA GLU A 267 11.24 -12.03 -35.64
C GLU A 267 9.99 -11.31 -35.09
N GLY A 268 9.83 -10.03 -35.39
CA GLY A 268 8.70 -9.21 -34.94
C GLY A 268 8.87 -8.57 -33.55
N LEU A 269 9.94 -8.86 -32.81
CA LEU A 269 10.19 -8.20 -31.52
C LEU A 269 10.29 -6.68 -31.63
N GLU A 270 10.88 -6.17 -32.71
CA GLU A 270 10.99 -4.72 -32.96
C GLU A 270 9.63 -4.03 -33.12
N GLU A 271 8.64 -4.73 -33.68
CA GLU A 271 7.29 -4.23 -33.87
C GLU A 271 6.54 -4.25 -32.53
N GLN A 272 6.65 -5.35 -31.79
CA GLN A 272 6.08 -5.45 -30.44
C GLN A 272 6.65 -4.38 -29.51
N LEU A 273 7.96 -4.11 -29.58
CA LEU A 273 8.60 -3.07 -28.79
C LEU A 273 8.12 -1.67 -29.20
N ALA A 274 8.02 -1.40 -30.51
CA ALA A 274 7.50 -0.12 -31.00
C ALA A 274 6.04 0.12 -30.56
N ASP A 275 5.20 -0.91 -30.61
CA ASP A 275 3.81 -0.87 -30.15
C ASP A 275 3.72 -0.67 -28.63
N LEU A 276 4.57 -1.35 -27.86
CA LEU A 276 4.65 -1.15 -26.42
C LEU A 276 5.04 0.30 -26.10
N PHE A 277 6.03 0.87 -26.78
CA PHE A 277 6.39 2.27 -26.59
C PHE A 277 5.23 3.21 -26.91
N ASP A 278 4.53 3.06 -28.03
CA ASP A 278 3.37 3.91 -28.35
C ASP A 278 2.25 3.77 -27.31
N LEU A 279 1.97 2.54 -26.86
CA LEU A 279 1.03 2.29 -25.78
C LEU A 279 1.44 3.01 -24.49
N THR A 280 2.73 2.98 -24.11
CA THR A 280 3.23 3.67 -22.92
C THR A 280 3.13 5.20 -23.04
N VAL A 281 3.32 5.77 -24.23
CA VAL A 281 3.05 7.20 -24.50
C VAL A 281 1.56 7.48 -24.37
N GLY A 282 0.70 6.59 -24.87
CA GLY A 282 -0.74 6.67 -24.68
C GLY A 282 -1.11 6.74 -23.20
N ILE A 283 -0.60 5.81 -22.39
CA ILE A 283 -0.80 5.76 -20.93
C ILE A 283 -0.34 7.05 -20.27
N TRP A 284 0.82 7.59 -20.66
CA TRP A 284 1.33 8.86 -20.12
C TRP A 284 0.32 10.02 -20.26
N HIS A 285 -0.40 10.07 -21.38
CA HIS A 285 -1.41 11.10 -21.63
C HIS A 285 -2.77 10.84 -20.98
N THR A 286 -3.04 9.64 -20.43
CA THR A 286 -4.34 9.29 -19.83
C THR A 286 -4.66 9.99 -18.51
N ASN A 287 -3.80 10.90 -18.03
CA ASN A 287 -4.02 11.70 -16.84
C ASN A 287 -4.25 10.87 -15.56
N LYS A 288 -3.60 9.71 -15.44
CA LYS A 288 -3.66 8.89 -14.23
C LYS A 288 -3.03 9.63 -13.06
N GLU A 289 -3.86 10.02 -12.11
CA GLU A 289 -3.43 10.47 -10.79
C GLU A 289 -3.03 9.26 -9.95
N LEU A 290 -1.97 9.40 -9.16
CA LEU A 290 -1.67 8.46 -8.09
C LEU A 290 -2.65 8.73 -6.95
N ALA A 291 -3.86 8.21 -7.10
CA ALA A 291 -4.97 8.41 -6.16
C ALA A 291 -5.07 7.29 -5.11
N GLU A 292 -4.40 6.15 -5.33
CA GLU A 292 -4.41 5.05 -4.37
C GLU A 292 -3.48 5.36 -3.19
N ALA A 293 -4.01 6.06 -2.19
CA ALA A 293 -3.39 6.06 -0.87
C ALA A 293 -3.32 4.61 -0.37
N PRO A 294 -2.18 4.14 0.17
CA PRO A 294 -2.06 2.81 0.76
C PRO A 294 -3.23 2.49 1.71
N THR A 295 -4.06 1.52 1.31
CA THR A 295 -5.21 1.01 2.07
C THR A 295 -4.79 -0.10 3.04
N LYS A 296 -5.71 -0.57 3.88
CA LYS A 296 -5.47 -1.77 4.70
C LYS A 296 -5.21 -3.00 3.81
N ASP A 297 -5.96 -3.15 2.73
CA ASP A 297 -5.80 -4.26 1.77
C ASP A 297 -4.45 -4.18 1.05
N TRP A 298 -4.03 -2.97 0.66
CA TRP A 298 -2.69 -2.72 0.15
C TRP A 298 -1.63 -3.15 1.18
N LEU A 299 -1.80 -2.82 2.46
CA LEU A 299 -0.84 -3.17 3.50
C LEU A 299 -0.78 -4.69 3.73
N VAL A 300 -1.92 -5.37 3.68
CA VAL A 300 -1.96 -6.85 3.73
C VAL A 300 -1.20 -7.44 2.53
N SER A 301 -1.48 -6.98 1.30
CA SER A 301 -0.75 -7.40 0.10
C SER A 301 0.74 -7.14 0.24
N TYR A 302 1.14 -5.94 0.68
CA TYR A 302 2.53 -5.59 0.91
C TYR A 302 3.23 -6.53 1.89
N LEU A 303 2.59 -6.85 3.01
CA LEU A 303 3.16 -7.78 4.01
C LEU A 303 3.28 -9.21 3.44
N LEU A 304 2.33 -9.66 2.62
CA LEU A 304 2.44 -10.96 1.95
C LEU A 304 3.55 -10.98 0.89
N ASP A 305 3.64 -9.90 0.11
CA ASP A 305 4.52 -9.70 -1.04
C ASP A 305 5.88 -9.09 -0.65
N ALA A 306 6.21 -9.00 0.64
CA ALA A 306 7.41 -8.31 1.12
C ALA A 306 8.72 -8.80 0.48
N HIS A 307 8.73 -10.02 -0.08
CA HIS A 307 9.85 -10.65 -0.78
C HIS A 307 9.90 -10.35 -2.30
N THR A 308 8.74 -10.23 -2.96
CA THR A 308 8.61 -9.84 -4.38
C THR A 308 8.71 -8.32 -4.58
N GLY A 309 8.90 -7.58 -3.48
CA GLY A 309 8.62 -6.17 -3.30
C GLY A 309 9.11 -5.21 -4.39
N ILE A 310 8.17 -4.39 -4.83
CA ILE A 310 8.38 -3.11 -5.54
C ILE A 310 9.37 -2.20 -4.81
N TYR A 311 9.35 -2.28 -3.49
CA TYR A 311 10.18 -1.52 -2.57
C TYR A 311 11.54 -2.21 -2.41
N GLN A 312 12.50 -1.85 -3.27
CA GLN A 312 13.89 -2.18 -3.02
C GLN A 312 14.37 -1.41 -1.78
N ALA A 313 14.90 -2.17 -0.83
CA ALA A 313 15.50 -1.67 0.40
C ALA A 313 16.72 -2.53 0.72
N TRP A 314 17.66 -1.95 1.47
CA TRP A 314 18.99 -2.52 1.74
C TRP A 314 18.91 -3.80 2.58
N SER A 315 17.82 -3.95 3.33
CA SER A 315 17.49 -5.15 4.10
C SER A 315 15.98 -5.37 4.13
N GLU A 316 15.55 -6.57 4.53
CA GLU A 316 14.13 -6.83 4.80
C GLU A 316 13.59 -5.96 5.94
N ALA A 317 14.45 -5.60 6.91
CA ALA A 317 14.11 -4.67 7.98
C ALA A 317 13.79 -3.27 7.43
N ASP A 318 14.59 -2.78 6.48
CA ASP A 318 14.34 -1.47 5.86
C ASP A 318 13.03 -1.44 5.06
N ARG A 319 12.61 -2.58 4.50
CA ARG A 319 11.27 -2.70 3.88
C ARG A 319 10.19 -2.48 4.92
N VAL A 320 10.26 -3.19 6.06
CA VAL A 320 9.34 -2.98 7.18
C VAL A 320 9.35 -1.53 7.63
N TRP A 321 10.52 -0.93 7.84
CA TRP A 321 10.62 0.45 8.29
C TRP A 321 10.06 1.45 7.28
N SER A 322 10.23 1.21 5.98
CA SER A 322 9.70 2.09 4.92
C SER A 322 8.17 2.25 5.01
N VAL A 323 7.46 1.16 5.35
CA VAL A 323 6.00 1.10 5.46
C VAL A 323 5.50 1.30 6.89
N TYR A 324 6.24 0.85 7.91
CA TYR A 324 5.98 1.13 9.33
C TYR A 324 5.78 2.62 9.53
N SER A 325 6.67 3.37 8.90
CA SER A 325 6.67 4.81 8.93
C SER A 325 5.38 5.43 8.36
N TYR A 326 4.73 4.77 7.39
CA TYR A 326 3.48 5.23 6.80
C TYR A 326 2.30 5.06 7.77
N PHE A 327 2.22 3.91 8.44
CA PHE A 327 1.05 3.52 9.25
C PHE A 327 1.18 3.83 10.74
N CYS A 328 2.39 3.87 11.27
CA CYS A 328 2.68 3.94 12.70
C CYS A 328 3.57 5.13 13.05
N TRP A 329 3.24 5.80 14.16
CA TRP A 329 3.93 7.00 14.69
C TRP A 329 4.53 6.73 16.08
N LYS A 330 5.09 5.54 16.26
CA LYS A 330 5.73 5.11 17.50
C LYS A 330 7.24 5.07 17.30
N GLN A 331 8.00 5.57 18.28
CA GLN A 331 9.46 5.45 18.27
C GLN A 331 9.85 4.07 18.77
N LEU A 332 10.58 3.33 17.94
CA LEU A 332 11.13 2.02 18.23
C LEU A 332 12.62 2.03 17.93
N ASP A 333 13.38 1.18 18.64
CA ASP A 333 14.80 0.99 18.35
C ASP A 333 14.98 0.14 17.08
N GLN A 334 15.26 0.81 15.97
CA GLN A 334 15.46 0.17 14.66
C GLN A 334 16.70 -0.72 14.58
N ARG A 335 17.68 -0.53 15.48
CA ARG A 335 18.89 -1.35 15.50
C ARG A 335 18.67 -2.68 16.23
N SER A 336 17.55 -2.82 16.92
CA SER A 336 17.22 -4.00 17.69
C SER A 336 16.23 -4.91 16.97
N GLU A 337 16.44 -6.22 17.09
CA GLU A 337 15.46 -7.22 16.66
C GLU A 337 14.11 -7.05 17.36
N ALA A 338 14.13 -6.58 18.63
CA ALA A 338 12.93 -6.33 19.42
C ALA A 338 12.09 -5.20 18.82
N GLY A 339 12.73 -4.08 18.45
CA GLY A 339 12.06 -2.97 17.78
C GLY A 339 11.54 -3.35 16.40
N LEU A 340 12.30 -4.14 15.62
CA LEU A 340 11.82 -4.65 14.34
C LEU A 340 10.61 -5.58 14.51
N LEU A 341 10.63 -6.47 15.50
CA LEU A 341 9.51 -7.35 15.80
C LEU A 341 8.25 -6.56 16.20
N GLU A 342 8.41 -5.57 17.07
CA GLU A 342 7.33 -4.70 17.50
C GLU A 342 6.75 -3.91 16.32
N ALA A 343 7.60 -3.47 15.39
CA ALA A 343 7.17 -2.79 14.18
C ALA A 343 6.30 -3.66 13.28
N VAL A 344 6.71 -4.92 13.08
CA VAL A 344 5.92 -5.90 12.30
C VAL A 344 4.58 -6.18 12.98
N GLN A 345 4.56 -6.34 14.30
CA GLN A 345 3.32 -6.57 15.06
C GLN A 345 2.33 -5.42 14.87
N ASP A 346 2.81 -4.19 15.02
CA ASP A 346 2.02 -2.98 14.83
C ASP A 346 1.48 -2.86 13.39
N LEU A 347 2.31 -3.14 12.36
CA LEU A 347 1.83 -3.14 10.96
C LEU A 347 0.76 -4.18 10.72
N VAL A 348 0.95 -5.41 11.20
CA VAL A 348 -0.04 -6.48 11.09
C VAL A 348 -1.35 -6.05 11.77
N ARG A 349 -1.30 -5.40 12.94
CA ARG A 349 -2.49 -4.85 13.61
C ARG A 349 -3.17 -3.78 12.77
N VAL A 350 -2.44 -2.81 12.23
CA VAL A 350 -3.01 -1.74 11.39
C VAL A 350 -3.64 -2.32 10.11
N ALA A 351 -3.03 -3.36 9.54
CA ALA A 351 -3.54 -4.08 8.38
C ALA A 351 -4.83 -4.89 8.67
N GLY A 352 -5.20 -5.08 9.95
CA GLY A 352 -6.24 -6.04 10.32
C GLY A 352 -5.81 -7.50 10.13
N GLY A 353 -4.50 -7.75 10.12
CA GLY A 353 -3.90 -9.08 9.88
C GLY A 353 -3.92 -9.99 11.11
N SER A 354 -3.76 -11.29 10.84
CA SER A 354 -3.83 -12.39 11.79
C SER A 354 -2.46 -12.77 12.37
N ARG A 355 -2.43 -13.58 13.46
CA ARG A 355 -1.20 -14.23 13.94
C ARG A 355 -0.54 -15.07 12.84
N ARG A 356 -1.32 -15.61 11.89
CA ARG A 356 -0.78 -16.27 10.69
C ARG A 356 0.03 -15.32 9.81
N LEU A 357 -0.47 -14.11 9.55
CA LEU A 357 0.27 -13.09 8.79
C LEU A 357 1.54 -12.66 9.54
N LEU A 358 1.43 -12.44 10.86
CA LEU A 358 2.58 -12.13 11.69
C LEU A 358 3.64 -13.23 11.67
N MET A 359 3.23 -14.50 11.83
CA MET A 359 4.14 -15.63 11.81
C MET A 359 4.83 -15.75 10.46
N ALA A 360 4.11 -15.56 9.36
CA ALA A 360 4.69 -15.53 8.02
C ALA A 360 5.76 -14.43 7.91
N MET A 361 5.46 -13.20 8.37
CA MET A 361 6.41 -12.09 8.35
C MET A 361 7.62 -12.32 9.28
N ALA A 362 7.38 -12.75 10.51
CA ALA A 362 8.44 -13.02 11.48
C ALA A 362 9.34 -14.17 11.01
N THR A 363 8.79 -15.18 10.34
CA THR A 363 9.58 -16.29 9.77
C THR A 363 10.50 -15.80 8.67
N LYS A 364 9.99 -14.97 7.76
CA LYS A 364 10.78 -14.35 6.69
C LYS A 364 11.94 -13.52 7.25
N LEU A 365 11.63 -12.66 8.22
CA LEU A 365 12.60 -11.77 8.88
C LEU A 365 13.54 -12.47 9.87
N GLY A 366 13.47 -13.80 10.03
CA GLY A 366 14.28 -14.53 11.03
C GLY A 366 13.90 -14.26 12.49
N LEU A 367 12.75 -13.63 12.75
CA LEU A 367 12.25 -13.24 14.07
C LEU A 367 11.26 -14.25 14.69
N ALA A 368 10.95 -15.35 14.00
CA ALA A 368 9.93 -16.31 14.44
C ALA A 368 10.15 -16.84 15.86
N SER A 369 11.41 -17.10 16.25
CA SER A 369 11.79 -17.58 17.59
C SER A 369 11.60 -16.54 18.70
N LYS A 370 11.48 -15.25 18.34
CA LYS A 370 11.33 -14.12 19.25
C LYS A 370 9.87 -13.73 19.47
N LEU A 371 8.94 -14.32 18.71
CA LEU A 371 7.52 -14.05 18.90
C LEU A 371 7.10 -14.46 20.31
N PRO A 372 6.28 -13.62 21.00
CA PRO A 372 5.79 -13.98 22.31
C PRO A 372 5.11 -15.35 22.23
N PRO A 373 5.42 -16.27 23.18
CA PRO A 373 4.85 -17.59 23.18
C PRO A 373 3.33 -17.48 23.30
N ALA A 374 2.65 -18.48 22.75
CA ALA A 374 1.21 -18.71 22.81
C ALA A 374 0.54 -18.44 24.18
N GLU A 375 1.28 -18.38 25.28
CA GLU A 375 0.77 -18.19 26.64
C GLU A 375 0.12 -16.82 26.88
N ALA A 376 0.60 -15.75 26.23
CA ALA A 376 -0.06 -14.44 26.31
C ALA A 376 -1.44 -14.47 25.61
N ASP A 377 -1.53 -15.19 24.49
CA ASP A 377 -2.76 -15.39 23.74
C ASP A 377 -3.72 -16.34 24.49
N LYS A 378 -3.19 -17.39 25.14
CA LYS A 378 -3.98 -18.26 26.04
C LYS A 378 -4.57 -17.49 27.21
N LYS A 379 -3.82 -16.55 27.80
CA LYS A 379 -4.33 -15.68 28.88
C LYS A 379 -5.38 -14.70 28.39
N LEU A 380 -5.23 -14.18 27.17
CA LEU A 380 -6.25 -13.39 26.51
C LEU A 380 -7.54 -14.21 26.33
N VAL A 381 -7.42 -15.45 25.82
CA VAL A 381 -8.55 -16.38 25.63
C VAL A 381 -9.20 -16.75 26.97
N ALA A 382 -8.40 -17.09 27.99
CA ALA A 382 -8.90 -17.47 29.31
C ALA A 382 -9.56 -16.29 30.04
N GLY A 383 -8.96 -15.10 29.98
CA GLY A 383 -9.50 -13.88 30.59
C GLY A 383 -10.83 -13.46 29.94
N ALA A 384 -10.93 -13.58 28.61
CA ALA A 384 -12.17 -13.27 27.91
C ALA A 384 -13.26 -14.34 28.14
N LYS A 385 -12.92 -15.63 28.23
CA LYS A 385 -13.85 -16.69 28.67
C LYS A 385 -14.37 -16.46 30.10
N ALA A 386 -13.54 -15.87 30.97
CA ALA A 386 -13.86 -15.59 32.37
C ALA A 386 -14.48 -14.20 32.61
N GLY A 387 -14.71 -13.39 31.57
CA GLY A 387 -15.25 -12.02 31.70
C GLY A 387 -14.33 -11.04 32.42
N LYS A 388 -13.03 -11.34 32.51
CA LYS A 388 -12.02 -10.54 33.24
C LYS A 388 -11.39 -9.48 32.33
N TRP A 389 -12.14 -8.43 32.03
CA TRP A 389 -11.77 -7.43 31.02
C TRP A 389 -10.48 -6.65 31.31
N ALA A 390 -10.12 -6.47 32.58
CA ALA A 390 -8.85 -5.86 32.95
C ALA A 390 -7.64 -6.74 32.59
N GLU A 391 -7.76 -8.06 32.74
CA GLU A 391 -6.71 -9.03 32.36
C GLU A 391 -6.59 -9.14 30.84
N VAL A 392 -7.72 -9.10 30.14
CA VAL A 392 -7.81 -9.08 28.68
C VAL A 392 -7.15 -7.83 28.09
N ALA A 393 -7.46 -6.66 28.64
CA ALA A 393 -6.83 -5.39 28.24
C ALA A 393 -5.32 -5.39 28.54
N ALA A 394 -4.90 -5.95 29.68
CA ALA A 394 -3.49 -6.08 30.02
C ALA A 394 -2.74 -7.05 29.08
N ALA A 395 -3.37 -8.16 28.66
CA ALA A 395 -2.79 -9.11 27.70
C ALA A 395 -2.64 -8.50 26.30
N LEU A 396 -3.65 -7.74 25.84
CA LEU A 396 -3.55 -6.99 24.58
C LEU A 396 -2.49 -5.89 24.61
N LYS A 397 -2.40 -5.12 25.71
CA LYS A 397 -1.33 -4.13 25.91
C LYS A 397 0.07 -4.78 25.92
N LYS A 398 0.17 -6.05 26.30
CA LYS A 398 1.40 -6.86 26.25
C LYS A 398 1.60 -7.59 24.91
N GLY A 399 0.74 -7.35 23.92
CA GLY A 399 0.93 -7.81 22.54
C GLY A 399 0.30 -9.16 22.18
N ALA A 400 -0.65 -9.67 22.97
CA ALA A 400 -1.40 -10.88 22.64
C ALA A 400 -2.26 -10.72 21.36
N PHE A 401 -2.34 -11.78 20.56
CA PHE A 401 -3.15 -11.82 19.34
C PHE A 401 -4.51 -12.47 19.61
N PRO A 402 -5.62 -11.85 19.18
CA PRO A 402 -6.97 -12.32 19.50
C PRO A 402 -7.40 -13.58 18.73
N ASP A 403 -6.73 -13.95 17.65
CA ASP A 403 -7.07 -15.06 16.72
C ASP A 403 -6.36 -16.39 17.02
N TYR A 404 -6.03 -16.64 18.29
CA TYR A 404 -5.31 -17.83 18.73
C TYR A 404 -6.21 -19.09 18.78
N PRO A 405 -5.85 -20.20 18.09
CA PRO A 405 -6.68 -21.40 18.08
C PRO A 405 -6.53 -22.21 19.39
N GLY A 406 -7.66 -22.54 20.04
CA GLY A 406 -7.72 -23.39 21.23
C GLY A 406 -9.10 -24.00 21.48
N THR A 407 -9.17 -25.32 21.50
CA THR A 407 -10.34 -26.20 21.71
C THR A 407 -11.20 -25.82 22.91
N VAL A 408 -12.55 -25.74 22.78
CA VAL A 408 -13.56 -26.52 23.56
C VAL A 408 -14.97 -26.37 22.94
N SER A 409 -15.76 -27.44 23.06
CA SER A 409 -17.16 -27.62 22.67
C SER A 409 -18.17 -26.72 23.40
N ALA A 410 -19.31 -26.52 22.74
CA ALA A 410 -20.48 -25.76 23.19
C ALA A 410 -20.99 -26.10 24.59
N GLY A 411 -21.39 -25.06 25.33
CA GLY A 411 -22.17 -25.14 26.56
C GLY A 411 -22.76 -23.76 26.84
N GLY A 412 -24.06 -23.60 26.57
CA GLY A 412 -24.74 -22.31 26.57
C GLY A 412 -24.93 -21.68 27.96
N SER A 413 -24.99 -20.35 27.98
CA SER A 413 -25.89 -19.56 28.84
C SER A 413 -25.96 -18.12 28.34
N GLU A 414 -27.18 -17.59 28.26
CA GLU A 414 -27.51 -16.22 27.84
C GLU A 414 -26.86 -15.17 28.74
N MET A 415 -26.29 -14.11 28.15
CA MET A 415 -25.81 -12.94 28.89
C MET A 415 -26.43 -11.67 28.29
N ARG A 416 -27.14 -10.90 29.14
CA ARG A 416 -27.69 -9.58 28.85
C ARG A 416 -26.81 -8.55 29.57
N ILE A 417 -26.44 -7.47 28.90
CA ILE A 417 -25.58 -6.42 29.46
C ILE A 417 -26.30 -5.06 29.31
N GLU A 418 -26.44 -4.34 30.41
CA GLU A 418 -26.78 -2.91 30.48
C GLU A 418 -25.53 -2.14 30.91
N GLY A 419 -25.32 -0.95 30.33
CA GLY A 419 -24.36 0.04 30.83
C GLY A 419 -23.35 0.57 29.80
N GLU A 420 -23.32 1.90 29.69
CA GLU A 420 -22.41 2.71 28.87
C GLU A 420 -20.99 2.70 29.45
N VAL A 421 -20.10 1.86 28.92
CA VAL A 421 -18.64 2.08 28.96
C VAL A 421 -18.10 1.80 27.56
N GLU A 422 -17.65 2.85 26.90
CA GLU A 422 -17.64 3.06 25.46
C GLU A 422 -16.62 2.20 24.68
N ALA A 423 -17.11 1.46 23.68
CA ALA A 423 -16.49 1.03 22.41
C ALA A 423 -15.12 0.32 22.34
N GLU A 424 -14.13 0.56 23.22
CA GLU A 424 -12.77 -0.02 23.12
C GLU A 424 -12.62 -1.39 23.82
N VAL A 425 -13.50 -1.72 24.76
CA VAL A 425 -13.51 -2.99 25.50
C VAL A 425 -14.09 -4.16 24.67
N TYR A 426 -14.77 -3.85 23.55
CA TYR A 426 -15.66 -4.80 22.87
C TYR A 426 -15.05 -5.57 21.68
N LEU A 427 -13.95 -5.09 21.07
CA LEU A 427 -13.33 -5.81 19.94
C LEU A 427 -12.64 -7.13 20.37
N VAL A 428 -12.26 -7.23 21.65
CA VAL A 428 -11.51 -8.36 22.20
C VAL A 428 -12.39 -9.58 22.50
N VAL A 429 -13.69 -9.35 22.67
CA VAL A 429 -14.69 -10.41 22.91
C VAL A 429 -15.02 -11.15 21.61
N CYS A 430 -14.88 -10.50 20.45
CA CYS A 430 -15.36 -11.03 19.17
C CYS A 430 -14.54 -12.18 18.56
N VAL A 431 -13.38 -12.56 19.12
CA VAL A 431 -12.49 -13.59 18.53
C VAL A 431 -12.19 -14.78 19.48
N VAL A 432 -12.46 -14.68 20.77
CA VAL A 432 -12.02 -15.69 21.75
C VAL A 432 -12.83 -17.02 21.71
N ILE A 433 -13.92 -17.08 20.96
CA ILE A 433 -14.77 -18.27 20.86
C ILE A 433 -14.73 -18.79 19.41
N PHE A 434 -13.69 -19.56 19.07
CA PHE A 434 -13.73 -20.48 17.92
C PHE A 434 -14.85 -21.53 18.16
N GLN A 435 -15.49 -22.18 17.18
CA GLN A 435 -15.08 -22.59 15.84
C GLN A 435 -16.38 -22.87 15.05
N GLY A 436 -16.43 -22.60 13.74
CA GLY A 436 -17.58 -23.07 12.97
C GLY A 436 -17.83 -22.48 11.58
N GLY A 437 -16.80 -22.18 10.76
CA GLY A 437 -16.99 -21.57 9.42
C GLY A 437 -17.63 -20.17 9.40
N SER A 438 -18.08 -19.66 10.55
CA SER A 438 -18.96 -18.52 10.72
C SER A 438 -18.15 -17.24 10.98
N THR A 439 -18.48 -16.14 10.31
CA THR A 439 -17.85 -14.83 10.59
C THR A 439 -18.50 -14.15 11.81
N ALA A 440 -17.77 -13.25 12.49
CA ALA A 440 -18.34 -12.46 13.58
C ALA A 440 -19.57 -11.64 13.14
N LEU A 441 -19.57 -11.19 11.88
CA LEU A 441 -20.70 -10.51 11.26
C LEU A 441 -21.88 -11.46 11.01
N TYR A 442 -21.62 -12.71 10.59
CA TYR A 442 -22.65 -13.74 10.44
C TYR A 442 -23.36 -14.03 11.77
N ILE A 443 -22.62 -14.17 12.87
CA ILE A 443 -23.21 -14.44 14.19
C ILE A 443 -23.94 -13.19 14.71
N ALA A 444 -23.35 -12.00 14.55
CA ALA A 444 -24.03 -10.76 14.92
C ALA A 444 -25.34 -10.58 14.15
N ALA A 445 -25.35 -11.02 12.88
CA ALA A 445 -26.53 -11.06 12.03
C ALA A 445 -27.56 -12.11 12.46
N GLU A 446 -27.13 -13.34 12.79
CA GLU A 446 -27.97 -14.41 13.35
C GLU A 446 -28.64 -13.99 14.67
N LYS A 447 -27.91 -13.28 15.54
CA LYS A 447 -28.42 -12.77 16.82
C LYS A 447 -29.20 -11.46 16.71
N GLY A 448 -29.22 -10.82 15.54
CA GLY A 448 -29.89 -9.53 15.34
C GLY A 448 -29.27 -8.37 16.12
N ASN A 449 -28.00 -8.48 16.52
CA ASN A 449 -27.34 -7.44 17.31
C ASN A 449 -26.90 -6.27 16.41
N LEU A 450 -27.81 -5.32 16.23
CA LEU A 450 -27.65 -4.22 15.29
C LEU A 450 -26.40 -3.37 15.55
N ASP A 451 -26.07 -3.08 16.81
CA ASP A 451 -24.92 -2.22 17.13
C ASP A 451 -23.59 -2.94 16.92
N ALA A 452 -23.55 -4.25 17.19
CA ALA A 452 -22.42 -5.09 16.77
C ALA A 452 -22.27 -5.09 15.25
N VAL A 453 -23.36 -5.22 14.49
CA VAL A 453 -23.33 -5.20 13.01
C VAL A 453 -22.86 -3.83 12.48
N LYS A 454 -23.38 -2.70 13.00
CA LYS A 454 -22.94 -1.34 12.61
C LYS A 454 -21.45 -1.16 12.83
N MET A 455 -20.96 -1.61 13.98
CA MET A 455 -19.57 -1.45 14.37
C MET A 455 -18.66 -2.37 13.55
N LEU A 456 -19.05 -3.62 13.32
CA LEU A 456 -18.31 -4.56 12.48
C LEU A 456 -18.17 -4.06 11.04
N ILE A 457 -19.24 -3.49 10.46
CA ILE A 457 -19.21 -2.85 9.13
C ILE A 457 -18.25 -1.65 9.13
N LYS A 458 -18.33 -0.76 10.14
CA LYS A 458 -17.40 0.37 10.27
C LYS A 458 -15.94 -0.05 10.42
N CYS A 459 -15.70 -1.22 11.03
CA CYS A 459 -14.37 -1.80 11.19
C CYS A 459 -13.85 -2.55 9.94
N GLY A 460 -14.65 -2.63 8.87
CA GLY A 460 -14.26 -3.26 7.60
C GLY A 460 -14.47 -4.77 7.55
N ALA A 461 -15.41 -5.31 8.35
CA ALA A 461 -15.82 -6.71 8.20
C ALA A 461 -16.38 -6.96 6.79
N THR A 462 -15.93 -8.04 6.14
CA THR A 462 -16.44 -8.45 4.82
C THR A 462 -17.93 -8.81 4.92
N VAL A 463 -18.78 -7.98 4.34
CA VAL A 463 -20.25 -8.06 4.46
C VAL A 463 -20.84 -9.35 3.89
N ASP A 464 -20.26 -9.88 2.82
CA ASP A 464 -20.77 -11.06 2.10
C ASP A 464 -19.98 -12.34 2.34
N LYS A 465 -19.07 -12.35 3.32
CA LYS A 465 -18.24 -13.53 3.56
C LYS A 465 -19.13 -14.71 3.99
N PRO A 466 -19.24 -15.78 3.17
CA PRO A 466 -20.15 -16.87 3.42
C PRO A 466 -19.64 -17.75 4.55
N ASN A 467 -20.58 -18.35 5.26
CA ASN A 467 -20.30 -19.32 6.30
C ASN A 467 -20.05 -20.70 5.68
N LEU A 468 -18.81 -21.17 5.78
CA LEU A 468 -18.37 -22.42 5.14
C LEU A 468 -18.94 -23.68 5.80
N GLU A 469 -19.55 -23.57 6.98
CA GLU A 469 -20.16 -24.72 7.68
C GLU A 469 -21.70 -24.73 7.60
N ASN A 470 -22.32 -23.60 7.24
CA ASN A 470 -23.77 -23.49 7.05
C ASN A 470 -24.07 -23.14 5.59
N GLU A 471 -23.95 -24.12 4.68
CA GLU A 471 -24.49 -24.02 3.31
C GLU A 471 -24.04 -22.76 2.53
N ASN A 472 -22.86 -22.22 2.85
CA ASN A 472 -22.33 -20.96 2.31
C ASN A 472 -23.27 -19.76 2.49
N LEU A 473 -24.05 -19.73 3.57
CA LEU A 473 -24.95 -18.63 3.86
C LEU A 473 -24.19 -17.37 4.28
N THR A 474 -24.61 -16.21 3.78
CA THR A 474 -24.02 -14.91 4.11
C THR A 474 -24.65 -14.36 5.40
N PRO A 475 -24.03 -13.33 6.02
CA PRO A 475 -24.66 -12.59 7.11
C PRO A 475 -26.08 -12.08 6.77
N LEU A 476 -26.31 -11.70 5.51
CA LEU A 476 -27.63 -11.25 5.06
C LEU A 476 -28.64 -12.42 5.00
N HIS A 477 -28.23 -13.60 4.54
CA HIS A 477 -29.09 -14.81 4.55
C HIS A 477 -29.53 -15.18 5.96
N ILE A 478 -28.60 -15.23 6.92
CA ILE A 478 -28.94 -15.63 8.28
C ILE A 478 -29.75 -14.55 9.03
N ALA A 479 -29.53 -13.26 8.75
CA ALA A 479 -30.41 -12.22 9.26
C ALA A 479 -31.84 -12.33 8.72
N ALA A 480 -31.99 -12.74 7.45
CA ALA A 480 -33.29 -12.97 6.83
C ALA A 480 -34.00 -14.20 7.39
N ASP A 481 -33.30 -15.32 7.56
CA ASP A 481 -33.83 -16.56 8.15
C ASP A 481 -34.37 -16.34 9.58
N TRP A 482 -33.71 -15.49 10.37
CA TRP A 482 -34.11 -15.17 11.74
C TRP A 482 -35.00 -13.92 11.85
N GLY A 483 -35.33 -13.25 10.73
CA GLY A 483 -36.28 -12.13 10.68
C GLY A 483 -35.78 -10.80 11.24
N HIS A 484 -34.47 -10.57 11.30
CA HIS A 484 -33.87 -9.36 11.89
C HIS A 484 -33.87 -8.17 10.92
N VAL A 485 -35.04 -7.59 10.68
CA VAL A 485 -35.30 -6.55 9.65
C VAL A 485 -34.34 -5.35 9.73
N ALA A 486 -34.02 -4.85 10.92
CA ALA A 486 -33.11 -3.71 11.08
C ALA A 486 -31.66 -4.04 10.67
N THR A 487 -31.22 -5.27 10.95
CA THR A 487 -29.91 -5.79 10.57
C THR A 487 -29.82 -6.03 9.06
N ILE A 488 -30.88 -6.55 8.45
CA ILE A 488 -30.97 -6.74 6.98
C ILE A 488 -30.81 -5.39 6.25
N ARG A 489 -31.57 -4.37 6.68
CA ARG A 489 -31.49 -3.02 6.08
C ARG A 489 -30.09 -2.42 6.20
N LEU A 490 -29.43 -2.65 7.33
CA LEU A 490 -28.09 -2.15 7.58
C LEU A 490 -27.03 -2.86 6.73
N LEU A 491 -27.11 -4.19 6.60
CA LEU A 491 -26.22 -4.98 5.75
C LEU A 491 -26.39 -4.61 4.27
N ALA A 492 -27.63 -4.48 3.80
CA ALA A 492 -27.91 -4.02 2.43
C ALA A 492 -27.38 -2.60 2.17
N LYS A 493 -27.54 -1.68 3.13
CA LYS A 493 -26.97 -0.32 3.05
C LYS A 493 -25.44 -0.32 3.06
N ALA A 494 -24.82 -1.35 3.64
CA ALA A 494 -23.37 -1.55 3.67
C ALA A 494 -22.82 -2.28 2.43
N GLY A 495 -23.65 -2.50 1.40
CA GLY A 495 -23.23 -3.08 0.13
C GLY A 495 -23.25 -4.60 0.07
N ALA A 496 -23.95 -5.28 0.99
CA ALA A 496 -24.15 -6.73 0.89
C ALA A 496 -24.97 -7.10 -0.36
N ASP A 497 -24.48 -8.06 -1.15
CA ASP A 497 -25.19 -8.55 -2.34
C ASP A 497 -26.40 -9.42 -1.94
N VAL A 498 -27.58 -8.93 -2.30
CA VAL A 498 -28.87 -9.58 -2.02
C VAL A 498 -29.15 -10.78 -2.93
N ASN A 499 -28.34 -11.01 -3.96
CA ASN A 499 -28.52 -12.07 -4.95
C ASN A 499 -27.51 -13.23 -4.81
N VAL A 500 -26.75 -13.29 -3.71
CA VAL A 500 -25.78 -14.39 -3.50
C VAL A 500 -26.53 -15.72 -3.43
N PRO A 501 -26.24 -16.71 -4.30
CA PRO A 501 -26.91 -18.00 -4.25
C PRO A 501 -26.42 -18.83 -3.03
N GLY A 502 -27.28 -19.02 -2.03
CA GLY A 502 -27.08 -20.00 -0.96
C GLY A 502 -27.41 -21.42 -1.41
N SER A 503 -26.69 -22.44 -0.93
CA SER A 503 -26.95 -23.84 -1.32
C SER A 503 -28.10 -24.45 -0.49
N VAL A 504 -29.35 -24.09 -0.77
CA VAL A 504 -30.48 -24.60 0.02
C VAL A 504 -30.80 -26.05 -0.37
N SER A 505 -30.63 -26.99 0.58
CA SER A 505 -31.31 -28.30 0.55
C SER A 505 -32.20 -28.38 1.80
N PRO A 506 -33.49 -28.77 1.71
CA PRO A 506 -34.31 -28.90 2.91
C PRO A 506 -33.77 -30.05 3.78
N PRO A 507 -33.70 -29.90 5.11
CA PRO A 507 -33.07 -30.89 5.98
C PRO A 507 -33.90 -32.20 6.03
N PRO A 508 -33.25 -33.38 6.07
CA PRO A 508 -33.95 -34.63 6.31
C PRO A 508 -34.30 -34.74 7.80
N GLY A 509 -35.60 -34.74 8.13
CA GLY A 509 -36.06 -35.15 9.47
C GLY A 509 -37.08 -34.25 10.17
N PHE A 510 -37.60 -33.18 9.57
CA PHE A 510 -38.72 -32.43 10.15
C PHE A 510 -40.07 -33.09 9.80
N GLY A 511 -40.39 -34.14 10.56
CA GLY A 511 -41.76 -34.62 10.73
C GLY A 511 -42.56 -33.66 11.61
N VAL A 512 -43.82 -33.48 11.21
CA VAL A 512 -44.95 -32.85 11.90
C VAL A 512 -44.79 -32.68 13.42
N GLY A 513 -44.87 -31.42 13.90
CA GLY A 513 -45.36 -31.10 15.24
C GLY A 513 -44.37 -30.37 16.16
N ALA A 514 -44.55 -29.06 16.32
CA ALA A 514 -44.44 -28.35 17.60
C ALA A 514 -44.76 -26.86 17.40
N GLU A 515 -46.05 -26.53 17.45
CA GLU A 515 -46.47 -25.24 17.98
C GLU A 515 -45.84 -25.05 19.38
N ARG A 516 -45.21 -23.89 19.61
CA ARG A 516 -45.14 -23.11 20.87
C ARG A 516 -43.75 -22.49 21.09
N ARG A 517 -43.60 -21.26 20.61
CA ARG A 517 -42.95 -20.18 21.37
C ARG A 517 -43.39 -18.80 20.90
N GLN A 518 -44.70 -18.60 20.77
CA GLN A 518 -45.29 -17.28 20.60
C GLN A 518 -46.48 -17.17 21.55
N LYS A 519 -46.22 -16.63 22.74
CA LYS A 519 -47.20 -16.07 23.69
C LYS A 519 -46.47 -15.58 24.93
N ARG A 520 -46.01 -14.33 24.90
CA ARG A 520 -45.94 -13.45 26.08
C ARG A 520 -46.15 -12.04 25.58
N GLY A 521 -47.36 -11.54 25.86
CA GLY A 521 -47.84 -10.27 25.36
C GLY A 521 -47.24 -9.09 26.09
N ILE A 522 -47.26 -7.96 25.39
CA ILE A 522 -47.39 -6.65 26.01
C ILE A 522 -48.58 -5.99 25.29
N LYS A 523 -49.71 -5.94 25.99
CA LYS A 523 -50.86 -5.08 25.65
C LYS A 523 -50.61 -3.73 26.32
N GLY A 524 -50.75 -2.64 25.57
CA GLY A 524 -50.98 -1.31 26.13
C GLY A 524 -50.28 -0.18 25.36
N LEU A 525 -50.96 0.39 24.36
CA LEU A 525 -51.13 1.84 24.11
C LEU A 525 -52.06 2.02 22.88
N PRO A 526 -53.02 2.97 22.88
CA PRO A 526 -54.07 3.07 21.86
C PRO A 526 -53.72 4.05 20.72
N GLY A 527 -54.13 3.73 19.49
CA GLY A 527 -54.06 4.63 18.32
C GLY A 527 -53.99 3.86 16.99
N PRO A 528 -54.64 4.31 15.89
CA PRO A 528 -55.26 3.43 14.92
C PRO A 528 -54.32 2.81 13.88
N ALA A 529 -54.73 1.60 13.47
CA ALA A 529 -54.22 0.68 12.44
C ALA A 529 -53.27 1.25 11.36
N PRO A 530 -52.10 0.63 11.12
CA PRO A 530 -51.43 0.74 9.85
C PRO A 530 -52.09 -0.20 8.83
N HIS A 531 -52.28 0.34 7.63
CA HIS A 531 -52.66 -0.40 6.44
C HIS A 531 -51.72 -1.60 6.23
N ARG A 532 -52.35 -2.74 5.90
CA ARG A 532 -51.71 -3.97 5.43
C ARG A 532 -50.70 -3.65 4.34
N VAL A 533 -49.48 -4.16 4.50
CA VAL A 533 -48.62 -4.52 3.36
C VAL A 533 -48.45 -6.03 3.46
N ASP A 534 -49.28 -6.74 2.71
CA ASP A 534 -49.14 -8.17 2.46
C ASP A 534 -47.90 -8.39 1.59
N GLY A 535 -47.02 -9.32 1.98
CA GLY A 535 -45.99 -9.84 1.06
C GLY A 535 -44.67 -10.24 1.71
N CYS A 536 -44.65 -11.31 2.50
CA CYS A 536 -43.42 -12.08 2.74
C CYS A 536 -43.79 -13.57 2.81
N ARG A 537 -43.81 -14.23 1.64
CA ARG A 537 -43.68 -15.68 1.51
C ARG A 537 -42.31 -15.93 0.88
N PHE A 538 -41.34 -16.41 1.66
CA PHE A 538 -40.05 -16.85 1.15
C PHE A 538 -40.08 -18.33 0.79
N TYR A 539 -39.54 -18.65 -0.39
CA TYR A 539 -39.24 -19.95 -1.02
C TYR A 539 -40.35 -20.79 -1.67
N GLN A 540 -40.48 -20.69 -3.00
CA GLN A 540 -40.18 -21.80 -3.93
C GLN A 540 -40.11 -21.36 -5.42
N LYS A 541 -39.01 -21.75 -6.07
CA LYS A 541 -38.80 -22.06 -7.51
C LYS A 541 -38.72 -20.95 -8.57
N SER A 542 -37.46 -20.71 -8.97
CA SER A 542 -36.89 -20.99 -10.31
C SER A 542 -36.94 -19.92 -11.41
N CYS A 543 -35.74 -19.69 -11.94
CA CYS A 543 -35.38 -19.18 -13.27
C CYS A 543 -35.51 -17.66 -13.53
N GLY A 544 -34.34 -17.01 -13.57
CA GLY A 544 -34.03 -15.93 -14.52
C GLY A 544 -34.91 -14.68 -14.49
N ALA A 545 -34.63 -13.75 -13.57
CA ALA A 545 -34.80 -12.31 -13.78
C ALA A 545 -34.21 -11.57 -12.58
N GLY A 546 -33.48 -10.48 -12.83
CA GLY A 546 -32.83 -9.68 -11.80
C GLY A 546 -33.84 -9.04 -10.83
N ILE A 547 -33.50 -9.03 -9.55
CA ILE A 547 -34.23 -8.31 -8.52
C ILE A 547 -33.76 -6.85 -8.54
N THR A 548 -34.66 -5.93 -8.89
CA THR A 548 -34.49 -4.48 -8.73
C THR A 548 -35.15 -4.06 -7.42
N PHE A 549 -34.43 -3.33 -6.57
CA PHE A 549 -35.01 -2.58 -5.46
C PHE A 549 -35.17 -1.12 -5.89
N PRO A 550 -36.33 -0.47 -5.66
CA PRO A 550 -36.46 0.96 -5.87
C PRO A 550 -35.65 1.68 -4.77
N LEU A 551 -34.57 2.35 -5.19
CA LEU A 551 -33.93 3.41 -4.42
C LEU A 551 -34.84 4.63 -4.49
N ASP A 552 -35.64 4.87 -3.44
CA ASP A 552 -36.07 6.21 -3.04
C ASP A 552 -36.79 6.15 -1.67
N ALA A 553 -36.18 6.82 -0.68
CA ALA A 553 -36.75 7.52 0.49
C ALA A 553 -35.68 7.68 1.60
#